data_AF-A0A370TAX3-F1
#
_entry.id   AF-A0A370TAX3-F1
#
_cell.length_a   1.000
_cell.length_b   1.000
_cell.length_c   1.000
_cell.angle_alpha   90.00
_cell.angle_beta   90.00
_cell.angle_gamma   90.00
#
_symmetry.space_group_name_H-M   'P 1'
#
loop_
_entity.id
_entity.type
_entity.pdbx_description
1 polymer ?
#
loop_
_entity_poly.entity_id
_entity_poly.type
_entity_poly.pdbx_seq_one_letter_code
_entity_poly.pdbx_strand_id
1 'polypeptide(L)'
;MKCLGSASDPPLSVWTDRPTIGHRDLKKAVPEQPLFPQKKISSAPESQLNHHATQNGCPDIAHRYGKIPLVSIQLPPANIQVPLGLIPGDGIGKEVIPAGRKILEALPASLKLKFEFVDLKAGFETFEQTGAALPDKTVEILKNECDGALFGAVSSPSKAVKGYSSPIVALRKKLDLYANVRPVKSVMTAKNPIDMVIVRENTEDLYVKEEKTYDAADGSGKVAEAIKRISEKASFRIATMAGEIALRRQKIRESGAPSIHKSPLVTITHKSNVLSQTDGLFRSTAREALAASRFSSVGVEEQIVDSMVYKLFRQPETYDVIVAPNLYGDILSDGAAALVGSLGLVPSANVGEGFAIGEPCHGSAPDIMGQDIANPIATLRSVALMLEFLNEEAAAAKIYAAVDGNLEDGKLLSPDLGGTATTTQVVEDILRRL
;
A
#
# COMPACT_ATOMS: atom_id res chain seq x y z
N MET A 1 -0.69 -15.51 -49.83
CA MET A 1 -0.47 -16.97 -49.97
C MET A 1 -1.18 -17.67 -48.83
N LYS A 2 -1.95 -18.72 -49.14
CA LYS A 2 -2.79 -19.50 -48.23
C LYS A 2 -1.96 -20.23 -47.16
N CYS A 3 -2.53 -20.40 -45.96
CA CYS A 3 -2.77 -21.71 -45.35
C CYS A 3 -3.75 -21.59 -44.17
N LEU A 4 -4.91 -22.23 -44.33
CA LEU A 4 -5.89 -22.57 -43.30
C LEU A 4 -5.43 -23.85 -42.60
N GLY A 5 -5.65 -23.95 -41.29
CA GLY A 5 -5.47 -25.17 -40.51
C GLY A 5 -6.39 -25.16 -39.30
N SER A 6 -7.53 -25.83 -39.44
CA SER A 6 -8.47 -26.14 -38.37
C SER A 6 -7.87 -27.16 -37.40
N ALA A 7 -8.00 -26.90 -36.10
CA ALA A 7 -7.76 -27.89 -35.06
C ALA A 7 -8.99 -27.94 -34.13
N SER A 8 -9.58 -29.12 -34.11
CA SER A 8 -10.76 -29.58 -33.38
C SER A 8 -10.50 -29.78 -31.88
N ASP A 9 -11.49 -29.39 -31.07
CA ASP A 9 -11.60 -29.71 -29.64
C ASP A 9 -11.59 -31.24 -29.38
N PRO A 10 -10.95 -31.70 -28.30
CA PRO A 10 -11.23 -32.99 -27.70
C PRO A 10 -12.18 -32.88 -26.47
N PRO A 11 -12.98 -33.93 -26.18
CA PRO A 11 -14.14 -33.86 -25.30
C PRO A 11 -13.80 -33.99 -23.79
N LEU A 12 -14.62 -33.29 -23.00
CA LEU A 12 -14.81 -33.45 -21.56
C LEU A 12 -15.17 -34.90 -21.20
N SER A 13 -14.32 -35.55 -20.40
CA SER A 13 -14.65 -36.81 -19.74
C SER A 13 -14.67 -36.64 -18.22
N VAL A 14 -15.89 -36.80 -17.71
CA VAL A 14 -16.37 -37.23 -16.41
C VAL A 14 -15.29 -37.84 -15.47
N TRP A 15 -15.06 -37.18 -14.33
CA TRP A 15 -14.54 -37.81 -13.11
C TRP A 15 -15.53 -37.54 -11.97
N THR A 16 -16.56 -38.38 -11.91
CA THR A 16 -17.30 -38.64 -10.67
C THR A 16 -16.59 -39.80 -10.00
N ASP A 17 -15.92 -39.55 -8.87
CA ASP A 17 -15.81 -40.52 -7.78
C ASP A 17 -15.25 -39.83 -6.52
N ARG A 18 -16.14 -39.60 -5.54
CA ARG A 18 -15.78 -39.26 -4.16
C ARG A 18 -15.79 -40.55 -3.34
N PRO A 19 -14.72 -40.89 -2.60
CA PRO A 19 -14.85 -41.77 -1.45
C PRO A 19 -15.21 -40.93 -0.21
N THR A 20 -16.36 -41.26 0.37
CA THR A 20 -16.75 -40.92 1.73
C THR A 20 -15.81 -41.62 2.72
N ILE A 21 -15.10 -40.85 3.55
CA ILE A 21 -14.41 -41.40 4.73
C ILE A 21 -15.09 -40.84 5.98
N GLY A 22 -15.57 -41.78 6.77
CA GLY A 22 -16.48 -41.56 7.89
C GLY A 22 -15.85 -40.93 9.12
N HIS A 23 -16.75 -40.36 9.92
CA HIS A 23 -16.55 -39.91 11.28
C HIS A 23 -15.82 -40.96 12.13
N ARG A 24 -14.72 -40.55 12.78
CA ARG A 24 -14.26 -41.15 14.03
C ARG A 24 -14.06 -40.05 15.07
N ASP A 25 -14.77 -40.24 16.17
CA ASP A 25 -14.65 -39.53 17.44
C ASP A 25 -13.21 -39.46 17.94
N LEU A 26 -12.77 -38.25 18.27
CA LEU A 26 -11.64 -38.00 19.18
C LEU A 26 -12.14 -37.11 20.32
N LYS A 27 -12.71 -37.76 21.35
CA LYS A 27 -12.83 -37.21 22.71
C LYS A 27 -11.57 -37.58 23.50
N LYS A 28 -11.18 -36.69 24.41
CA LYS A 28 -10.09 -36.71 25.42
C LYS A 28 -8.81 -36.00 24.94
N ALA A 29 -8.18 -35.08 25.67
CA ALA A 29 -8.35 -34.62 27.05
C ALA A 29 -7.75 -33.20 27.19
N VAL A 30 -8.40 -32.34 27.95
CA VAL A 30 -7.87 -31.04 28.41
C VAL A 30 -7.56 -31.18 29.90
N PRO A 31 -6.34 -30.90 30.39
CA PRO A 31 -6.10 -30.77 31.82
C PRO A 31 -6.42 -29.33 32.27
N GLU A 32 -7.32 -29.24 33.25
CA GLU A 32 -7.61 -28.02 34.01
C GLU A 32 -6.37 -27.50 34.74
N GLN A 33 -6.20 -26.17 34.78
CA GLN A 33 -5.34 -25.50 35.74
C GLN A 33 -6.13 -24.43 36.52
N PRO A 34 -5.74 -24.15 37.78
CA PRO A 34 -6.67 -23.62 38.79
C PRO A 34 -6.80 -22.09 38.79
N LEU A 35 -8.03 -21.67 39.14
CA LEU A 35 -8.47 -20.31 39.41
C LEU A 35 -7.68 -19.62 40.54
N PHE A 36 -7.17 -18.41 40.27
CA PHE A 36 -6.72 -17.47 41.30
C PHE A 36 -7.85 -16.51 41.72
N PRO A 37 -7.96 -16.15 43.01
CA PRO A 37 -9.10 -15.42 43.54
C PRO A 37 -9.06 -13.91 43.28
N GLN A 38 -10.23 -13.34 42.94
CA GLN A 38 -10.48 -11.91 42.79
C GLN A 38 -10.41 -11.18 44.14
N LYS A 39 -9.64 -10.09 44.18
CA LYS A 39 -9.63 -9.12 45.29
C LYS A 39 -10.73 -8.07 45.08
N LYS A 40 -11.65 -7.98 46.05
CA LYS A 40 -12.61 -6.87 46.23
C LYS A 40 -11.86 -5.56 46.46
N ILE A 41 -12.28 -4.49 45.78
CA ILE A 41 -12.01 -3.10 46.20
C ILE A 41 -13.37 -2.43 46.38
N SER A 42 -13.60 -1.96 47.60
CA SER A 42 -14.80 -1.29 48.09
C SER A 42 -14.81 0.20 47.75
N SER A 43 -15.99 0.71 47.44
CA SER A 43 -16.36 2.12 47.29
C SER A 43 -16.48 2.86 48.62
N ALA A 44 -16.24 4.18 48.61
CA ALA A 44 -16.65 5.17 49.63
C ALA A 44 -16.57 6.60 49.00
N PRO A 45 -17.30 7.62 49.51
CA PRO A 45 -18.30 8.36 48.70
C PRO A 45 -18.07 9.87 48.51
N GLU A 46 -18.91 10.45 47.65
CA GLU A 46 -19.10 11.89 47.38
C GLU A 46 -19.63 12.67 48.60
N SER A 47 -19.20 13.93 48.73
CA SER A 47 -19.84 14.94 49.58
C SER A 47 -19.94 16.29 48.88
N GLN A 48 -21.18 16.78 48.81
CA GLN A 48 -21.60 18.12 48.38
C GLN A 48 -21.07 19.24 49.29
N LEU A 49 -20.97 20.49 48.79
CA LEU A 49 -21.49 21.68 49.48
C LEU A 49 -21.50 22.96 48.60
N ASN A 50 -22.46 23.82 48.94
CA ASN A 50 -23.10 24.89 48.18
C ASN A 50 -22.39 26.26 48.16
N HIS A 51 -22.87 27.10 47.23
CA HIS A 51 -22.74 28.55 47.11
C HIS A 51 -22.97 29.37 48.41
N HIS A 52 -22.22 30.47 48.57
CA HIS A 52 -22.77 31.83 48.70
C HIS A 52 -21.70 32.93 48.61
N ALA A 53 -22.02 33.99 47.87
CA ALA A 53 -21.24 35.23 47.72
C ALA A 53 -21.66 36.28 48.76
N THR A 54 -20.74 37.15 49.17
CA THR A 54 -21.04 38.54 49.59
C THR A 54 -19.84 39.47 49.36
N GLN A 55 -20.18 40.71 49.01
CA GLN A 55 -19.34 41.83 48.56
C GLN A 55 -18.61 42.53 49.71
N ASN A 56 -17.45 43.14 49.45
CA ASN A 56 -17.19 44.59 49.59
C ASN A 56 -15.69 44.97 49.53
N GLY A 57 -15.38 45.98 48.71
CA GLY A 57 -14.43 47.05 49.06
C GLY A 57 -12.93 46.83 48.77
N CYS A 58 -12.47 47.37 47.64
CA CYS A 58 -11.06 47.56 47.27
C CYS A 58 -10.39 48.66 48.14
N PRO A 59 -9.05 48.64 48.29
CA PRO A 59 -8.29 49.68 47.58
C PRO A 59 -7.02 49.18 46.88
N ASP A 60 -6.89 49.69 45.66
CA ASP A 60 -5.69 50.07 44.89
C ASP A 60 -4.37 49.30 45.08
N ILE A 61 -4.06 48.47 44.07
CA ILE A 61 -2.68 48.08 43.72
C ILE A 61 -2.49 48.23 42.21
N ALA A 62 -2.60 49.47 41.72
CA ALA A 62 -2.20 49.81 40.36
C ALA A 62 -0.66 49.93 40.28
N HIS A 63 0.05 48.81 40.12
CA HIS A 63 1.33 48.70 39.42
C HIS A 63 1.83 47.25 39.48
N ARG A 64 1.40 46.42 38.53
CA ARG A 64 2.08 45.20 38.02
C ARG A 64 1.09 44.37 37.22
N TYR A 65 0.74 44.75 36.00
CA TYR A 65 0.42 43.79 34.94
C TYR A 65 0.64 44.50 33.61
N GLY A 66 1.53 43.94 32.79
CA GLY A 66 1.84 44.44 31.46
C GLY A 66 0.61 44.40 30.55
N LYS A 67 0.62 45.27 29.55
CA LYS A 67 -0.36 45.36 28.47
C LYS A 67 -0.74 43.96 27.96
N ILE A 68 -2.03 43.62 28.04
CA ILE A 68 -2.60 42.49 27.31
C ILE A 68 -2.50 42.84 25.82
N PRO A 69 -1.79 42.08 24.98
CA PRO A 69 -1.84 42.30 23.55
C PRO A 69 -3.24 41.88 23.07
N LEU A 70 -3.87 42.74 22.29
CA LEU A 70 -5.00 42.36 21.44
C LEU A 70 -4.53 41.18 20.58
N VAL A 71 -5.00 39.98 20.89
CA VAL A 71 -4.83 38.82 20.03
C VAL A 71 -5.61 39.11 18.76
N SER A 72 -4.90 39.37 17.67
CA SER A 72 -5.49 39.38 16.34
C SER A 72 -6.20 38.04 16.15
N ILE A 73 -7.49 38.07 15.86
CA ILE A 73 -8.19 36.90 15.31
C ILE A 73 -7.51 36.64 13.96
N GLN A 74 -6.53 35.75 13.96
CA GLN A 74 -5.96 35.24 12.72
C GLN A 74 -7.07 34.47 12.04
N LEU A 75 -7.48 34.97 10.86
CA LEU A 75 -8.29 34.19 9.94
C LEU A 75 -7.65 32.79 9.82
N PRO A 76 -8.45 31.70 9.78
CA PRO A 76 -7.90 30.37 9.59
C PRO A 76 -7.01 30.37 8.32
N PRO A 77 -5.90 29.61 8.32
CA PRO A 77 -4.88 29.73 7.29
C PRO A 77 -5.46 29.53 5.88
N ALA A 78 -4.80 30.17 4.92
CA ALA A 78 -4.93 29.91 3.49
C ALA A 78 -4.77 28.41 3.20
N ASN A 79 -5.37 27.93 2.10
CA ASN A 79 -5.32 26.53 1.67
C ASN A 79 -3.95 25.87 1.92
N ILE A 80 -3.96 24.62 2.40
CA ILE A 80 -2.75 23.82 2.57
C ILE A 80 -2.17 23.59 1.18
N GLN A 81 -0.95 24.12 0.94
CA GLN A 81 -0.21 23.87 -0.29
C GLN A 81 0.51 22.53 -0.17
N VAL A 82 0.29 21.66 -1.15
CA VAL A 82 0.92 20.34 -1.23
C VAL A 82 1.67 20.24 -2.56
N PRO A 83 2.97 20.59 -2.60
CA PRO A 83 3.79 20.39 -3.79
C PRO A 83 4.03 18.90 -4.07
N LEU A 84 3.75 18.50 -5.30
CA LEU A 84 3.83 17.13 -5.77
C LEU A 84 4.70 17.02 -7.03
N GLY A 85 5.66 16.10 -7.00
CA GLY A 85 6.42 15.73 -8.17
C GLY A 85 5.60 14.83 -9.10
N LEU A 86 5.51 15.16 -10.39
CA LEU A 86 4.88 14.31 -11.39
C LEU A 86 5.96 13.67 -12.26
N ILE A 87 6.05 12.34 -12.23
CA ILE A 87 7.05 11.57 -12.96
C ILE A 87 6.30 10.57 -13.87
N PRO A 88 5.87 11.00 -15.07
CA PRO A 88 5.15 10.11 -16.00
C PRO A 88 5.93 8.85 -16.35
N GLY A 89 7.26 8.96 -16.44
CA GLY A 89 8.10 7.87 -16.90
C GLY A 89 7.87 7.54 -18.37
N ASP A 90 7.75 6.26 -18.67
CA ASP A 90 7.64 5.71 -20.02
C ASP A 90 6.22 5.18 -20.31
N GLY A 91 5.87 5.06 -21.59
CA GLY A 91 4.65 4.36 -22.01
C GLY A 91 3.36 5.03 -21.54
N ILE A 92 2.38 4.21 -21.14
CA ILE A 92 1.08 4.65 -20.61
C ILE A 92 1.19 5.50 -19.34
N GLY A 93 2.34 5.54 -18.68
CA GLY A 93 2.59 6.48 -17.59
C GLY A 93 2.33 7.94 -18.01
N LYS A 94 2.54 8.26 -19.29
CA LYS A 94 2.23 9.56 -19.92
C LYS A 94 0.74 9.82 -20.14
N GLU A 95 -0.11 8.81 -20.04
CA GLU A 95 -1.57 8.94 -20.12
C GLU A 95 -2.21 8.96 -18.73
N VAL A 96 -1.75 8.08 -17.83
CA VAL A 96 -2.37 7.91 -16.51
C VAL A 96 -1.90 8.93 -15.46
N ILE A 97 -0.66 9.44 -15.53
CA ILE A 97 -0.22 10.50 -14.60
C ILE A 97 -0.99 11.82 -14.82
N PRO A 98 -1.26 12.27 -16.06
CA PRO A 98 -2.19 13.37 -16.28
C PRO A 98 -3.59 13.12 -15.70
N ALA A 99 -4.10 11.89 -15.71
CA ALA A 99 -5.35 11.54 -15.02
C ALA A 99 -5.23 11.71 -13.49
N GLY A 100 -4.11 11.27 -12.91
CA GLY A 100 -3.77 11.51 -11.50
C GLY A 100 -3.70 12.99 -11.12
N ARG A 101 -3.20 13.84 -12.01
CA ARG A 101 -3.23 15.29 -11.84
C ARG A 101 -4.66 15.84 -11.87
N LYS A 102 -5.48 15.43 -12.85
CA LYS A 102 -6.87 15.88 -13.00
C LYS A 102 -7.72 15.57 -11.76
N ILE A 103 -7.56 14.38 -11.17
CA ILE A 103 -8.32 14.01 -9.95
C ILE A 103 -7.93 14.89 -8.76
N LEU A 104 -6.65 15.24 -8.60
CA LEU A 104 -6.18 16.13 -7.55
C LEU A 104 -6.71 17.56 -7.73
N GLU A 105 -6.72 18.06 -8.97
CA GLU A 105 -7.26 19.38 -9.31
C GLU A 105 -8.79 19.47 -9.14
N ALA A 106 -9.50 18.34 -9.25
CA ALA A 106 -10.96 18.27 -9.13
C ALA A 106 -11.46 18.02 -7.70
N LEU A 107 -10.56 17.82 -6.73
CA LEU A 107 -10.96 17.61 -5.34
C LEU A 107 -11.76 18.81 -4.81
N PRO A 108 -12.85 18.59 -4.04
CA PRO A 108 -13.71 19.68 -3.58
C PRO A 108 -12.98 20.73 -2.74
N ALA A 109 -13.26 22.00 -3.01
CA ALA A 109 -12.67 23.14 -2.28
C ALA A 109 -12.93 23.11 -0.76
N SER A 110 -13.95 22.37 -0.30
CA SER A 110 -14.23 22.15 1.12
C SER A 110 -13.12 21.41 1.86
N LEU A 111 -12.26 20.66 1.16
CA LEU A 111 -11.08 20.00 1.71
C LEU A 111 -9.93 20.99 2.00
N LYS A 112 -9.97 22.21 1.44
CA LYS A 112 -8.93 23.25 1.60
C LYS A 112 -7.52 22.80 1.18
N LEU A 113 -7.44 21.84 0.26
CA LEU A 113 -6.19 21.38 -0.35
C LEU A 113 -5.94 22.11 -1.65
N LYS A 114 -4.72 22.58 -1.83
CA LYS A 114 -4.24 23.14 -3.10
C LYS A 114 -2.95 22.44 -3.48
N PHE A 115 -2.97 21.76 -4.61
CA PHE A 115 -1.79 21.07 -5.13
C PHE A 115 -0.97 21.98 -6.03
N GLU A 116 0.35 21.91 -5.90
CA GLU A 116 1.30 22.50 -6.83
C GLU A 116 2.08 21.37 -7.48
N PHE A 117 2.30 21.44 -8.79
CA PHE A 117 2.87 20.33 -9.54
C PHE A 117 4.23 20.71 -10.11
N VAL A 118 5.19 19.81 -9.94
CA VAL A 118 6.51 19.93 -10.57
C VAL A 118 6.71 18.76 -11.52
N ASP A 119 6.82 19.04 -12.81
CA ASP A 119 7.06 18.02 -13.83
C ASP A 119 8.51 17.56 -13.80
N LEU A 120 8.70 16.25 -13.61
CA LEU A 120 10.00 15.62 -13.39
C LEU A 120 10.24 14.50 -14.40
N LYS A 121 11.52 14.24 -14.67
CA LYS A 121 11.94 13.23 -15.64
C LYS A 121 12.61 12.06 -14.93
N ALA A 122 12.20 10.86 -15.31
CA ALA A 122 12.88 9.61 -15.04
C ALA A 122 12.41 8.57 -16.06
N GLY A 123 13.12 7.46 -16.21
CA GLY A 123 12.70 6.37 -17.09
C GLY A 123 13.75 5.98 -18.12
N PHE A 124 13.41 5.00 -18.93
CA PHE A 124 14.29 4.52 -19.99
C PHE A 124 14.45 5.57 -21.11
N GLU A 125 13.38 6.27 -21.48
CA GLU A 125 13.50 7.35 -22.47
C GLU A 125 14.39 8.50 -21.96
N THR A 126 14.31 8.80 -20.66
CA THR A 126 15.21 9.79 -20.04
C THR A 126 16.67 9.34 -20.12
N PHE A 127 16.93 8.04 -19.92
CA PHE A 127 18.26 7.45 -20.09
C PHE A 127 18.74 7.55 -21.54
N GLU A 128 17.91 7.25 -22.53
CA GLU A 128 18.28 7.37 -23.95
C GLU A 128 18.64 8.81 -24.34
N GLN A 129 17.93 9.80 -23.78
CA GLN A 129 18.15 11.23 -24.08
C GLN A 129 19.35 11.83 -23.35
N THR A 130 19.63 11.38 -22.12
CA THR A 130 20.56 12.09 -21.22
C THR A 130 21.72 11.23 -20.71
N GLY A 131 21.69 9.92 -20.94
CA GLY A 131 22.60 8.96 -20.33
C GLY A 131 22.29 8.60 -18.87
N ALA A 132 21.25 9.19 -18.26
CA ALA A 132 20.84 8.93 -16.88
C ALA A 132 19.34 8.59 -16.79
N ALA A 133 19.02 7.40 -16.26
CA ALA A 133 17.62 6.98 -16.08
C ALA A 133 16.90 7.76 -14.97
N LEU A 134 17.67 8.22 -13.97
CA LEU A 134 17.22 9.08 -12.89
C LEU A 134 18.19 10.27 -12.77
N PRO A 135 17.86 11.43 -13.36
CA PRO A 135 18.64 12.65 -13.18
C PRO A 135 18.73 13.04 -11.71
N ASP A 136 19.91 13.48 -11.25
CA ASP A 136 20.07 13.93 -9.85
C ASP A 136 19.17 15.13 -9.53
N LYS A 137 18.96 16.03 -10.49
CA LYS A 137 18.01 17.15 -10.38
C LYS A 137 16.59 16.69 -10.01
N THR A 138 16.13 15.54 -10.53
CA THR A 138 14.82 14.98 -10.16
C THR A 138 14.78 14.63 -8.68
N VAL A 139 15.85 14.02 -8.16
CA VAL A 139 15.95 13.65 -6.74
C VAL A 139 16.05 14.89 -5.84
N GLU A 140 16.84 15.89 -6.26
CA GLU A 140 17.01 17.14 -5.51
C GLU A 140 15.69 17.88 -5.34
N ILE A 141 14.91 18.02 -6.42
CA ILE A 141 13.58 18.66 -6.36
C ILE A 141 12.65 17.87 -5.44
N LEU A 142 12.59 16.54 -5.60
CA LEU A 142 11.73 15.70 -4.73
C LEU A 142 12.07 15.87 -3.26
N LYS A 143 13.35 15.99 -2.89
CA LYS A 143 13.79 16.14 -1.50
C LYS A 143 13.53 17.51 -0.91
N ASN A 144 13.69 18.55 -1.72
CA ASN A 144 13.77 19.92 -1.23
C ASN A 144 12.48 20.72 -1.45
N GLU A 145 11.65 20.30 -2.39
CA GLU A 145 10.52 21.11 -2.88
C GLU A 145 9.18 20.35 -2.90
N CYS A 146 9.15 19.04 -2.65
CA CYS A 146 7.92 18.23 -2.72
C CYS A 146 7.59 17.56 -1.39
N ASP A 147 6.30 17.35 -1.13
CA ASP A 147 5.78 16.55 -0.01
C ASP A 147 5.50 15.10 -0.44
N GLY A 148 5.29 14.87 -1.73
CA GLY A 148 5.07 13.56 -2.31
C GLY A 148 5.27 13.57 -3.82
N ALA A 149 5.04 12.43 -4.46
CA ALA A 149 5.10 12.34 -5.91
C ALA A 149 4.16 11.28 -6.49
N LEU A 150 3.85 11.43 -7.77
CA LEU A 150 3.24 10.38 -8.57
C LEU A 150 4.25 9.87 -9.58
N PHE A 151 4.40 8.55 -9.64
CA PHE A 151 5.28 7.87 -10.58
C PHE A 151 4.44 6.98 -11.49
N GLY A 152 4.62 7.12 -12.81
CA GLY A 152 3.87 6.35 -13.81
C GLY A 152 4.42 4.94 -13.96
N ALA A 153 5.26 4.73 -14.96
CA ALA A 153 5.89 3.43 -15.20
C ALA A 153 7.26 3.57 -15.86
N VAL A 154 8.06 2.50 -15.85
CA VAL A 154 9.37 2.47 -16.53
C VAL A 154 9.49 1.25 -17.41
N SER A 155 9.94 1.45 -18.63
CA SER A 155 10.29 0.39 -19.58
C SER A 155 11.67 -0.19 -19.24
N SER A 156 11.75 -0.99 -18.17
CA SER A 156 13.03 -1.60 -17.76
C SER A 156 13.53 -2.58 -18.85
N PRO A 157 14.79 -2.47 -19.31
CA PRO A 157 15.31 -3.35 -20.34
C PRO A 157 15.45 -4.78 -19.82
N SER A 158 15.13 -5.77 -20.67
CA SER A 158 15.21 -7.20 -20.34
C SER A 158 16.63 -7.76 -20.30
N LYS A 159 17.62 -6.97 -20.75
CA LYS A 159 19.04 -7.29 -20.73
C LYS A 159 19.80 -6.16 -20.03
N ALA A 160 20.94 -6.49 -19.45
CA ALA A 160 21.83 -5.50 -18.87
C ALA A 160 22.26 -4.48 -19.94
N VAL A 161 21.93 -3.20 -19.71
CA VAL A 161 22.38 -2.07 -20.53
C VAL A 161 23.45 -1.31 -19.75
N LYS A 162 24.63 -1.15 -20.33
CA LYS A 162 25.75 -0.47 -19.69
C LYS A 162 25.34 0.96 -19.30
N GLY A 163 25.48 1.30 -18.02
CA GLY A 163 25.13 2.63 -17.48
C GLY A 163 23.67 2.79 -17.05
N TYR A 164 22.79 1.83 -17.38
CA TYR A 164 21.40 1.86 -16.92
C TYR A 164 21.26 1.19 -15.55
N SER A 165 20.50 1.84 -14.67
CA SER A 165 19.95 1.21 -13.47
C SER A 165 18.50 1.65 -13.31
N SER A 166 17.66 0.79 -12.73
CA SER A 166 16.23 1.08 -12.57
C SER A 166 16.02 2.36 -11.74
N PRO A 167 15.37 3.39 -12.30
CA PRO A 167 15.25 4.68 -11.64
C PRO A 167 14.32 4.62 -10.43
N ILE A 168 13.28 3.78 -10.45
CA ILE A 168 12.39 3.61 -9.29
C ILE A 168 13.10 2.94 -8.11
N VAL A 169 13.95 1.94 -8.39
CA VAL A 169 14.79 1.31 -7.35
C VAL A 169 15.78 2.32 -6.77
N ALA A 170 16.38 3.16 -7.61
CA ALA A 170 17.26 4.23 -7.17
C ALA A 170 16.52 5.30 -6.36
N LEU A 171 15.31 5.71 -6.77
CA LEU A 171 14.46 6.66 -6.04
C LEU A 171 14.13 6.14 -4.65
N ARG A 172 13.65 4.89 -4.53
CA ARG A 172 13.34 4.25 -3.25
C ARG A 172 14.51 4.31 -2.28
N LYS A 173 15.74 4.04 -2.76
CA LYS A 173 16.96 4.13 -1.94
C LYS A 173 17.32 5.57 -1.58
N LYS A 174 17.32 6.48 -2.57
CA LYS A 174 17.75 7.88 -2.36
C LYS A 174 16.80 8.66 -1.45
N LEU A 175 15.53 8.26 -1.38
CA LEU A 175 14.48 8.86 -0.54
C LEU A 175 14.10 8.02 0.70
N ASP A 176 14.81 6.92 0.96
CA ASP A 176 14.50 5.94 2.03
C ASP A 176 13.02 5.50 2.09
N LEU A 177 12.43 5.23 0.91
CA LEU A 177 11.07 4.72 0.77
C LEU A 177 11.05 3.21 1.03
N TYR A 178 11.12 2.87 2.30
CA TYR A 178 11.41 1.52 2.74
C TYR A 178 10.25 0.53 2.67
N ALA A 179 9.02 1.03 2.54
CA ALA A 179 7.84 0.21 2.42
C ALA A 179 7.23 0.35 1.03
N ASN A 180 6.92 -0.78 0.40
CA ASN A 180 6.00 -0.82 -0.73
C ASN A 180 4.65 -1.33 -0.23
N VAL A 181 3.63 -0.49 -0.31
CA VAL A 181 2.28 -0.76 0.19
C VAL A 181 1.36 -0.97 -0.99
N ARG A 182 0.76 -2.16 -1.08
CA ARG A 182 -0.10 -2.60 -2.19
C ARG A 182 -1.47 -3.07 -1.68
N PRO A 183 -2.46 -2.17 -1.61
CA PRO A 183 -3.84 -2.55 -1.40
C PRO A 183 -4.38 -3.35 -2.58
N VAL A 184 -5.01 -4.48 -2.29
CA VAL A 184 -5.73 -5.31 -3.24
C VAL A 184 -7.16 -5.38 -2.77
N LYS A 185 -8.02 -4.57 -3.41
CA LYS A 185 -9.41 -4.41 -3.01
C LYS A 185 -10.34 -4.43 -4.22
N SER A 186 -11.34 -5.31 -4.17
CA SER A 186 -12.48 -5.30 -5.10
C SER A 186 -13.58 -4.39 -4.58
N VAL A 187 -14.53 -4.01 -5.45
CA VAL A 187 -15.79 -3.40 -5.00
C VAL A 187 -16.56 -4.37 -4.11
N MET A 188 -17.34 -3.85 -3.16
CA MET A 188 -18.06 -4.67 -2.17
C MET A 188 -19.22 -5.47 -2.79
N THR A 189 -19.72 -5.04 -3.95
CA THR A 189 -20.73 -5.74 -4.75
C THR A 189 -20.19 -6.93 -5.54
N ALA A 190 -18.86 -7.14 -5.54
CA ALA A 190 -18.25 -8.30 -6.19
C ALA A 190 -18.73 -9.61 -5.54
N LYS A 191 -18.84 -10.68 -6.33
CA LYS A 191 -19.32 -11.99 -5.86
C LYS A 191 -18.50 -12.55 -4.69
N ASN A 192 -17.17 -12.42 -4.77
CA ASN A 192 -16.22 -12.83 -3.75
C ASN A 192 -15.34 -11.61 -3.44
N PRO A 193 -15.76 -10.71 -2.54
CA PRO A 193 -15.04 -9.48 -2.29
C PRO A 193 -13.69 -9.74 -1.63
N ILE A 194 -12.68 -8.99 -2.07
CA ILE A 194 -11.31 -9.03 -1.55
C ILE A 194 -10.98 -7.66 -0.98
N ASP A 195 -10.33 -7.65 0.18
CA ASP A 195 -9.91 -6.42 0.86
C ASP A 195 -8.68 -6.71 1.71
N MET A 196 -7.49 -6.61 1.11
CA MET A 196 -6.22 -6.81 1.83
C MET A 196 -5.19 -5.75 1.47
N VAL A 197 -4.13 -5.62 2.28
CA VAL A 197 -2.97 -4.80 1.99
C VAL A 197 -1.70 -5.60 2.19
N ILE A 198 -0.83 -5.62 1.17
CA ILE A 198 0.50 -6.21 1.29
C ILE A 198 1.51 -5.10 1.57
N VAL A 199 2.25 -5.25 2.66
CA VAL A 199 3.26 -4.31 3.17
C VAL A 199 4.61 -4.99 3.02
N ARG A 200 5.29 -4.67 1.93
CA ARG A 200 6.54 -5.27 1.50
C ARG A 200 7.73 -4.42 1.97
N GLU A 201 8.67 -5.05 2.67
CA GLU A 201 10.00 -4.47 2.92
C GLU A 201 10.70 -4.24 1.58
N ASN A 202 11.24 -3.04 1.32
CA ASN A 202 11.63 -2.63 -0.02
C ASN A 202 13.11 -2.18 -0.14
N THR A 203 13.96 -2.53 0.82
CA THR A 203 15.36 -2.05 0.89
C THR A 203 16.42 -3.15 0.89
N GLU A 204 16.10 -4.36 1.34
CA GLU A 204 17.05 -5.47 1.48
C GLU A 204 16.57 -6.78 0.84
N ASP A 205 16.77 -7.94 1.47
CA ASP A 205 16.63 -9.29 0.89
C ASP A 205 17.61 -9.50 -0.28
N LEU A 206 17.27 -10.37 -1.23
CA LEU A 206 18.01 -10.56 -2.48
C LEU A 206 18.12 -9.27 -3.35
N TYR A 207 17.36 -8.22 -3.03
CA TYR A 207 17.39 -6.94 -3.76
C TYR A 207 18.61 -6.08 -3.40
N VAL A 208 19.48 -6.55 -2.51
CA VAL A 208 20.83 -5.97 -2.32
C VAL A 208 21.73 -6.18 -3.55
N LYS A 209 21.40 -7.15 -4.43
CA LYS A 209 22.12 -7.44 -5.69
C LYS A 209 23.60 -7.73 -5.50
N GLU A 210 23.94 -8.40 -4.41
CA GLU A 210 25.28 -8.91 -4.16
C GLU A 210 25.35 -10.35 -4.65
N GLU A 211 25.78 -10.47 -5.91
CA GLU A 211 25.82 -11.72 -6.66
C GLU A 211 27.21 -11.94 -7.26
N LYS A 212 27.65 -13.19 -7.34
CA LYS A 212 28.90 -13.57 -8.00
C LYS A 212 28.75 -14.89 -8.74
N THR A 213 29.45 -15.02 -9.87
CA THR A 213 29.53 -16.25 -10.64
C THR A 213 31.01 -16.63 -10.79
N TYR A 214 31.33 -17.89 -10.54
CA TYR A 214 32.70 -18.41 -10.61
C TYR A 214 32.69 -19.85 -11.12
N ASP A 215 33.84 -20.35 -11.59
CA ASP A 215 33.99 -21.75 -11.99
C ASP A 215 34.25 -22.62 -10.74
N ALA A 216 33.51 -23.72 -10.61
CA ALA A 216 33.58 -24.63 -9.47
C ALA A 216 34.97 -25.27 -9.36
N ALA A 217 35.49 -25.36 -8.14
CA ALA A 217 36.82 -25.91 -7.89
C ALA A 217 36.95 -27.41 -8.25
N ASP A 218 35.84 -28.14 -8.25
CA ASP A 218 35.75 -29.56 -8.63
C ASP A 218 35.60 -29.79 -10.14
N GLY A 219 35.57 -28.72 -10.93
CA GLY A 219 35.39 -28.78 -12.38
C GLY A 219 33.94 -29.05 -12.82
N SER A 220 32.95 -28.99 -11.93
CA SER A 220 31.54 -29.28 -12.26
C SER A 220 30.84 -28.21 -13.11
N GLY A 221 31.55 -27.16 -13.51
CA GLY A 221 31.03 -26.03 -14.29
C GLY A 221 30.95 -24.74 -13.49
N LYS A 222 29.96 -23.88 -13.80
CA LYS A 222 29.80 -22.58 -13.15
C LYS A 222 28.87 -22.66 -11.94
N VAL A 223 29.23 -21.96 -10.88
CA VAL A 223 28.41 -21.74 -9.68
C VAL A 223 28.11 -20.26 -9.55
N ALA A 224 26.85 -19.94 -9.24
CA ALA A 224 26.41 -18.59 -8.93
C ALA A 224 25.86 -18.54 -7.49
N GLU A 225 26.24 -17.49 -6.76
CA GLU A 225 25.80 -17.25 -5.38
C GLU A 225 25.22 -15.85 -5.28
N ALA A 226 24.20 -15.70 -4.42
CA ALA A 226 23.57 -14.42 -4.10
C ALA A 226 23.42 -14.28 -2.57
N ILE A 227 23.59 -13.07 -2.06
CA ILE A 227 23.37 -12.77 -0.64
C ILE A 227 21.92 -12.35 -0.42
N LYS A 228 21.19 -13.12 0.40
CA LYS A 228 19.95 -12.68 1.02
C LYS A 228 20.27 -12.00 2.35
N ARG A 229 20.01 -10.69 2.45
CA ARG A 229 20.24 -9.90 3.67
C ARG A 229 18.93 -9.55 4.35
N ILE A 230 18.83 -9.80 5.65
CA ILE A 230 17.74 -9.33 6.50
C ILE A 230 18.36 -8.61 7.70
N SER A 231 17.84 -7.45 8.06
CA SER A 231 18.26 -6.65 9.20
C SER A 231 17.10 -6.37 10.14
N GLU A 232 17.42 -6.29 11.43
CA GLU A 232 16.47 -5.98 12.48
C GLU A 232 15.83 -4.60 12.26
N LYS A 233 16.63 -3.58 11.94
CA LYS A 233 16.12 -2.22 11.69
C LYS A 233 15.07 -2.20 10.58
N ALA A 234 15.33 -2.81 9.42
CA ALA A 234 14.38 -2.82 8.31
C ALA A 234 13.13 -3.64 8.63
N SER A 235 13.31 -4.80 9.27
CA SER A 235 12.22 -5.69 9.70
C SER A 235 11.31 -5.03 10.75
N PHE A 236 11.88 -4.28 11.70
CA PHE A 236 11.12 -3.59 12.75
C PHE A 236 10.26 -2.47 12.18
N ARG A 237 10.83 -1.62 11.32
CA ARG A 237 10.08 -0.49 10.72
C ARG A 237 8.97 -0.95 9.78
N ILE A 238 9.19 -1.99 8.98
CA ILE A 238 8.15 -2.50 8.08
C ILE A 238 6.98 -3.15 8.83
N ALA A 239 7.28 -3.92 9.89
CA ALA A 239 6.25 -4.51 10.75
C ALA A 239 5.48 -3.45 11.54
N THR A 240 6.17 -2.40 11.99
CA THR A 240 5.53 -1.23 12.62
C THR A 240 4.53 -0.58 11.67
N MET A 241 4.94 -0.31 10.42
CA MET A 241 4.03 0.25 9.41
C MET A 241 2.82 -0.65 9.13
N ALA A 242 3.04 -1.98 9.07
CA ALA A 242 1.94 -2.92 8.90
C ALA A 242 0.92 -2.84 10.05
N GLY A 243 1.39 -2.74 11.30
CA GLY A 243 0.53 -2.49 12.46
C GLY A 243 -0.24 -1.17 12.38
N GLU A 244 0.42 -0.09 11.94
CA GLU A 244 -0.21 1.23 11.76
C GLU A 244 -1.28 1.22 10.66
N ILE A 245 -1.02 0.55 9.54
CA ILE A 245 -2.00 0.33 8.48
C ILE A 245 -3.20 -0.48 9.00
N ALA A 246 -2.97 -1.52 9.80
CA ALA A 246 -4.04 -2.32 10.38
C ALA A 246 -4.94 -1.48 11.31
N LEU A 247 -4.35 -0.62 12.15
CA LEU A 247 -5.11 0.31 13.00
C LEU A 247 -5.88 1.35 12.17
N ARG A 248 -5.26 1.92 11.12
CA ARG A 248 -5.94 2.88 10.22
C ARG A 248 -7.15 2.24 9.57
N ARG A 249 -7.00 1.02 9.01
CA ARG A 249 -8.10 0.25 8.41
C ARG A 249 -9.21 -0.03 9.41
N GLN A 250 -8.86 -0.38 10.65
CA GLN A 250 -9.84 -0.57 11.72
C GLN A 250 -10.61 0.71 12.06
N LYS A 251 -9.93 1.85 12.16
CA LYS A 251 -10.57 3.16 12.37
C LYS A 251 -11.55 3.51 11.23
N ILE A 252 -11.19 3.18 9.99
CA ILE A 252 -12.09 3.35 8.84
C ILE A 252 -13.34 2.47 8.99
N ARG A 253 -13.20 1.20 9.41
CA ARG A 253 -14.35 0.32 9.70
C ARG A 253 -15.25 0.90 10.79
N GLU A 254 -14.66 1.42 11.87
CA GLU A 254 -15.39 2.02 12.99
C GLU A 254 -16.16 3.29 12.60
N SER A 255 -15.72 3.99 11.56
CA SER A 255 -16.46 5.13 10.97
C SER A 255 -17.69 4.72 10.16
N GLY A 256 -17.92 3.40 9.97
CA GLY A 256 -19.07 2.84 9.25
C GLY A 256 -18.78 2.46 7.79
N ALA A 257 -17.53 2.54 7.34
CA ALA A 257 -17.17 2.08 6.00
C ALA A 257 -17.31 0.56 5.88
N PRO A 258 -17.85 0.04 4.76
CA PRO A 258 -18.03 -1.39 4.58
C PRO A 258 -16.67 -2.10 4.45
N SER A 259 -16.54 -3.24 5.14
CA SER A 259 -15.39 -4.14 5.03
C SER A 259 -15.85 -5.57 5.26
N ILE A 260 -15.14 -6.53 4.66
CA ILE A 260 -15.35 -7.96 4.89
C ILE A 260 -14.77 -8.41 6.25
N HIS A 261 -13.90 -7.58 6.84
CA HIS A 261 -13.19 -7.87 8.08
C HIS A 261 -13.88 -7.25 9.28
N LYS A 262 -13.95 -7.99 10.39
CA LYS A 262 -14.55 -7.53 11.66
C LYS A 262 -13.52 -7.01 12.67
N SER A 263 -12.26 -7.39 12.51
CA SER A 263 -11.16 -7.06 13.41
C SER A 263 -9.87 -6.94 12.60
N PRO A 264 -8.91 -6.10 13.03
CA PRO A 264 -7.64 -5.96 12.34
C PRO A 264 -6.75 -7.20 12.53
N LEU A 265 -6.10 -7.64 11.45
CA LEU A 265 -5.17 -8.78 11.45
C LEU A 265 -3.90 -8.43 10.67
N VAL A 266 -2.74 -8.73 11.25
CA VAL A 266 -1.44 -8.70 10.57
C VAL A 266 -0.89 -10.12 10.45
N THR A 267 -0.65 -10.57 9.22
CA THR A 267 -0.06 -11.87 8.90
C THR A 267 1.41 -11.68 8.52
N ILE A 268 2.33 -12.20 9.34
CA ILE A 268 3.78 -12.18 9.10
C ILE A 268 4.15 -13.33 8.16
N THR A 269 4.62 -13.01 6.96
CA THR A 269 5.01 -14.01 5.96
C THR A 269 6.50 -14.36 6.06
N HIS A 270 6.82 -15.66 6.05
CA HIS A 270 8.20 -16.13 6.17
C HIS A 270 8.42 -17.52 5.54
N LYS A 271 9.66 -18.03 5.54
CA LYS A 271 10.04 -19.40 5.14
C LYS A 271 11.05 -20.00 6.13
N SER A 272 10.89 -19.72 7.42
CA SER A 272 11.85 -20.10 8.50
C SER A 272 12.06 -21.60 8.68
N ASN A 273 11.21 -22.46 8.10
CA ASN A 273 11.45 -23.91 8.08
C ASN A 273 12.60 -24.30 7.14
N VAL A 274 13.00 -23.41 6.22
CA VAL A 274 14.18 -23.54 5.34
C VAL A 274 15.23 -22.49 5.72
N LEU A 275 14.82 -21.23 5.82
CA LEU A 275 15.70 -20.09 6.11
C LEU A 275 15.64 -19.71 7.58
N SER A 276 16.15 -20.58 8.45
CA SER A 276 16.01 -20.45 9.90
C SER A 276 16.62 -19.17 10.50
N GLN A 277 17.67 -18.61 9.88
CA GLN A 277 18.36 -17.42 10.36
C GLN A 277 17.74 -16.12 9.83
N THR A 278 17.70 -15.95 8.50
CA THR A 278 17.22 -14.72 7.87
C THR A 278 15.73 -14.51 8.11
N ASP A 279 14.90 -15.51 7.81
CA ASP A 279 13.47 -15.40 8.06
C ASP A 279 13.11 -15.61 9.53
N GLY A 280 13.98 -16.28 10.30
CA GLY A 280 13.87 -16.32 11.76
C GLY A 280 13.95 -14.92 12.36
N LEU A 281 14.95 -14.14 11.95
CA LEU A 281 15.16 -12.76 12.37
C LEU A 281 13.99 -11.86 11.97
N PHE A 282 13.60 -11.86 10.69
CA PHE A 282 12.45 -11.08 10.21
C PHE A 282 11.20 -11.32 11.07
N ARG A 283 10.91 -12.61 11.32
CA ARG A 283 9.73 -13.04 12.06
C ARG A 283 9.77 -12.64 13.53
N SER A 284 10.88 -12.87 14.23
CA SER A 284 11.02 -12.47 15.64
C SER A 284 10.92 -10.96 15.81
N THR A 285 11.59 -10.20 14.95
CA THR A 285 11.57 -8.74 15.00
C THR A 285 10.19 -8.17 14.64
N ALA A 286 9.49 -8.75 13.66
CA ALA A 286 8.13 -8.34 13.33
C ALA A 286 7.16 -8.58 14.49
N ARG A 287 7.27 -9.73 15.18
CA ARG A 287 6.50 -10.02 16.39
C ARG A 287 6.79 -9.03 17.51
N GLU A 288 8.06 -8.67 17.71
CA GLU A 288 8.46 -7.69 18.71
C GLU A 288 7.84 -6.31 18.43
N ALA A 289 7.94 -5.83 17.18
CA ALA A 289 7.34 -4.56 16.77
C ALA A 289 5.82 -4.54 17.00
N LEU A 290 5.14 -5.63 16.63
CA LEU A 290 3.69 -5.77 16.78
C LEU A 290 3.23 -6.06 18.22
N ALA A 291 4.14 -6.37 19.15
CA ALA A 291 3.82 -6.53 20.57
C ALA A 291 3.70 -5.20 21.33
N ALA A 292 4.00 -4.06 20.69
CA ALA A 292 3.83 -2.74 21.29
C ALA A 292 2.37 -2.51 21.72
N SER A 293 2.16 -1.85 22.86
CA SER A 293 0.82 -1.67 23.48
C SER A 293 -0.22 -1.04 22.56
N ARG A 294 0.21 -0.15 21.66
CA ARG A 294 -0.66 0.48 20.64
C ARG A 294 -1.28 -0.51 19.66
N PHE A 295 -0.67 -1.67 19.44
CA PHE A 295 -1.17 -2.71 18.54
C PHE A 295 -1.91 -3.83 19.28
N SER A 296 -2.24 -3.65 20.56
CA SER A 296 -2.89 -4.68 21.40
C SER A 296 -4.26 -5.15 20.89
N SER A 297 -4.95 -4.36 20.06
CA SER A 297 -6.20 -4.73 19.40
C SER A 297 -6.01 -5.44 18.05
N VAL A 298 -4.78 -5.52 17.54
CA VAL A 298 -4.44 -6.13 16.25
C VAL A 298 -4.12 -7.60 16.45
N GLY A 299 -4.88 -8.47 15.80
CA GLY A 299 -4.53 -9.89 15.72
C GLY A 299 -3.21 -10.06 14.98
N VAL A 300 -2.34 -10.97 15.44
CA VAL A 300 -1.06 -11.27 14.79
C VAL A 300 -0.97 -12.76 14.55
N GLU A 301 -0.70 -13.15 13.31
CA GLU A 301 -0.45 -14.54 12.93
C GLU A 301 0.76 -14.64 12.00
N GLU A 302 1.21 -15.87 11.74
CA GLU A 302 2.36 -16.16 10.89
C GLU A 302 1.96 -17.15 9.80
N GLN A 303 2.46 -16.95 8.58
CA GLN A 303 2.19 -17.85 7.46
C GLN A 303 3.45 -18.12 6.64
N ILE A 304 3.65 -19.39 6.26
CA ILE A 304 4.74 -19.76 5.37
C ILE A 304 4.41 -19.33 3.93
N VAL A 305 5.35 -18.69 3.22
CA VAL A 305 5.09 -18.05 1.91
C VAL A 305 4.47 -18.98 0.84
N ASP A 306 4.85 -20.26 0.77
CA ASP A 306 4.26 -21.19 -0.21
C ASP A 306 2.78 -21.48 0.09
N SER A 307 2.47 -21.76 1.34
CA SER A 307 1.10 -21.92 1.82
C SER A 307 0.30 -20.61 1.80
N MET A 308 0.97 -19.46 1.92
CA MET A 308 0.36 -18.15 1.74
C MET A 308 -0.15 -17.98 0.31
N VAL A 309 0.67 -18.29 -0.69
CA VAL A 309 0.25 -18.29 -2.11
C VAL A 309 -0.94 -19.22 -2.33
N TYR A 310 -0.88 -20.45 -1.80
CA TYR A 310 -2.01 -21.39 -1.90
C TYR A 310 -3.30 -20.82 -1.29
N LYS A 311 -3.21 -20.25 -0.09
CA LYS A 311 -4.36 -19.69 0.62
C LYS A 311 -4.89 -18.42 -0.04
N LEU A 312 -4.05 -17.58 -0.64
CA LEU A 312 -4.48 -16.40 -1.41
C LEU A 312 -5.41 -16.78 -2.57
N PHE A 313 -5.18 -17.92 -3.24
CA PHE A 313 -6.09 -18.37 -4.29
C PHE A 313 -7.36 -19.06 -3.76
N ARG A 314 -7.31 -19.59 -2.55
CA ARG A 314 -8.35 -20.47 -1.99
C ARG A 314 -9.31 -19.76 -1.05
N GLN A 315 -8.82 -18.78 -0.31
CA GLN A 315 -9.49 -18.09 0.79
C GLN A 315 -8.87 -16.68 1.02
N PRO A 316 -8.75 -15.82 0.00
CA PRO A 316 -8.16 -14.49 0.14
C PRO A 316 -8.88 -13.59 1.14
N GLU A 317 -10.18 -13.81 1.36
CA GLU A 317 -11.01 -13.07 2.31
C GLU A 317 -10.56 -13.19 3.77
N THR A 318 -9.66 -14.14 4.06
CA THR A 318 -9.12 -14.34 5.42
C THR A 318 -8.01 -13.35 5.78
N TYR A 319 -7.45 -12.64 4.80
CA TYR A 319 -6.28 -11.78 5.01
C TYR A 319 -6.66 -10.29 5.02
N ASP A 320 -6.16 -9.57 6.03
CA ASP A 320 -6.35 -8.13 6.18
C ASP A 320 -5.07 -7.36 5.82
N VAL A 321 -4.03 -7.43 6.66
CA VAL A 321 -2.70 -6.86 6.37
C VAL A 321 -1.67 -7.98 6.33
N ILE A 322 -0.88 -8.04 5.27
CA ILE A 322 0.19 -9.03 5.10
C ILE A 322 1.51 -8.28 5.14
N VAL A 323 2.43 -8.65 6.03
CA VAL A 323 3.78 -8.10 6.06
C VAL A 323 4.78 -9.15 5.61
N ALA A 324 5.69 -8.77 4.71
CA ALA A 324 6.63 -9.71 4.09
C ALA A 324 7.99 -9.07 3.79
N PRO A 325 9.09 -9.86 3.82
CA PRO A 325 10.38 -9.42 3.29
C PRO A 325 10.30 -9.27 1.76
N ASN A 326 11.29 -8.59 1.19
CA ASN A 326 11.21 -8.00 -0.15
C ASN A 326 10.76 -8.97 -1.25
N LEU A 327 11.42 -10.12 -1.43
CA LEU A 327 11.09 -11.05 -2.51
C LEU A 327 9.69 -11.67 -2.33
N TYR A 328 9.32 -11.99 -1.09
CA TYR A 328 8.02 -12.61 -0.81
C TYR A 328 6.89 -11.61 -1.00
N GLY A 329 7.08 -10.36 -0.54
CA GLY A 329 6.13 -9.29 -0.77
C GLY A 329 5.92 -9.01 -2.26
N ASP A 330 7.00 -9.06 -3.07
CA ASP A 330 6.90 -8.90 -4.53
C ASP A 330 5.96 -9.94 -5.13
N ILE A 331 6.28 -11.22 -4.94
CA ILE A 331 5.54 -12.35 -5.51
C ILE A 331 4.10 -12.37 -5.01
N LEU A 332 3.87 -12.18 -3.71
CA LEU A 332 2.53 -12.20 -3.13
C LEU A 332 1.67 -11.06 -3.67
N SER A 333 2.25 -9.88 -3.86
CA SER A 333 1.50 -8.72 -4.31
C SER A 333 1.10 -8.79 -5.78
N ASP A 334 1.97 -9.32 -6.65
CA ASP A 334 1.63 -9.61 -8.04
C ASP A 334 0.60 -10.75 -8.13
N GLY A 335 0.73 -11.79 -7.29
CA GLY A 335 -0.24 -12.87 -7.20
C GLY A 335 -1.62 -12.41 -6.72
N ALA A 336 -1.66 -11.53 -5.72
CA ALA A 336 -2.90 -10.96 -5.19
C ALA A 336 -3.58 -10.03 -6.20
N ALA A 337 -2.81 -9.30 -7.02
CA ALA A 337 -3.36 -8.46 -8.08
C ALA A 337 -4.22 -9.23 -9.09
N ALA A 338 -3.85 -10.49 -9.39
CA ALA A 338 -4.64 -11.35 -10.26
C ALA A 338 -6.05 -11.66 -9.71
N LEU A 339 -6.23 -11.58 -8.39
CA LEU A 339 -7.51 -11.89 -7.74
C LEU A 339 -8.58 -10.81 -7.98
N VAL A 340 -8.18 -9.58 -8.31
CA VAL A 340 -9.10 -8.47 -8.58
C VAL A 340 -9.29 -8.21 -10.08
N GLY A 341 -8.77 -9.09 -10.94
CA GLY A 341 -9.08 -9.14 -12.37
C GLY A 341 -8.05 -8.47 -13.28
N SER A 342 -7.63 -7.24 -12.98
CA SER A 342 -6.66 -6.49 -13.81
C SER A 342 -5.62 -5.77 -12.96
N LEU A 343 -4.37 -5.77 -13.44
CA LEU A 343 -3.29 -4.91 -12.90
C LEU A 343 -3.62 -3.42 -13.01
N GLY A 344 -4.49 -3.04 -13.96
CA GLY A 344 -5.05 -1.70 -14.12
C GLY A 344 -5.91 -1.22 -12.95
N LEU A 345 -6.22 -2.09 -11.99
CA LEU A 345 -7.02 -1.76 -10.79
C LEU A 345 -6.19 -1.64 -9.51
N VAL A 346 -4.91 -2.04 -9.54
CA VAL A 346 -4.12 -2.28 -8.33
C VAL A 346 -3.19 -1.10 -8.06
N PRO A 347 -3.46 -0.31 -7.00
CA PRO A 347 -2.59 0.78 -6.61
C PRO A 347 -1.36 0.29 -5.86
N SER A 348 -0.34 1.14 -5.81
CA SER A 348 0.71 1.02 -4.81
C SER A 348 1.23 2.37 -4.35
N ALA A 349 1.93 2.36 -3.22
CA ALA A 349 2.71 3.50 -2.77
C ALA A 349 4.07 3.02 -2.26
N ASN A 350 5.11 3.79 -2.54
CA ASN A 350 6.40 3.66 -1.90
C ASN A 350 6.49 4.71 -0.80
N VAL A 351 6.65 4.26 0.44
CA VAL A 351 6.47 5.08 1.63
C VAL A 351 7.76 5.08 2.45
N GLY A 352 8.21 6.28 2.80
CA GLY A 352 9.25 6.53 3.79
C GLY A 352 8.69 7.37 4.94
N GLU A 353 9.58 7.91 5.78
CA GLU A 353 9.17 8.84 6.82
C GLU A 353 8.82 10.20 6.20
N GLY A 354 7.54 10.59 6.26
CA GLY A 354 7.08 11.90 5.80
C GLY A 354 7.07 12.12 4.28
N PHE A 355 7.31 11.08 3.47
CA PHE A 355 7.26 11.16 2.01
C PHE A 355 6.62 9.90 1.42
N ALA A 356 5.74 10.09 0.44
CA ALA A 356 5.08 9.00 -0.26
C ALA A 356 5.09 9.22 -1.77
N ILE A 357 5.34 8.14 -2.52
CA ILE A 357 5.20 8.11 -3.97
C ILE A 357 4.05 7.18 -4.34
N GLY A 358 2.96 7.72 -4.88
CA GLY A 358 1.90 6.92 -5.52
C GLY A 358 2.40 6.34 -6.85
N GLU A 359 2.30 5.02 -7.01
CA GLU A 359 2.78 4.29 -8.19
C GLU A 359 1.78 3.19 -8.54
N PRO A 360 1.17 3.15 -9.75
CA PRO A 360 0.33 2.02 -10.15
C PRO A 360 1.18 0.76 -10.30
N CYS A 361 0.61 -0.42 -10.02
CA CYS A 361 1.38 -1.68 -10.11
C CYS A 361 1.71 -2.11 -11.55
N HIS A 362 0.99 -1.61 -12.56
CA HIS A 362 1.19 -2.01 -13.95
C HIS A 362 2.48 -1.43 -14.55
N GLY A 363 2.99 -2.08 -15.59
CA GLY A 363 4.15 -1.59 -16.36
C GLY A 363 3.79 -0.45 -17.33
N SER A 364 4.72 -0.15 -18.24
CA SER A 364 4.59 0.94 -19.22
C SER A 364 3.70 0.61 -20.42
N ALA A 365 3.32 -0.66 -20.61
CA ALA A 365 2.39 -1.13 -21.65
C ALA A 365 2.56 -0.43 -23.03
N PRO A 366 3.75 -0.52 -23.65
CA PRO A 366 4.07 0.19 -24.89
C PRO A 366 3.18 -0.21 -26.08
N ASP A 367 2.53 -1.38 -26.00
CA ASP A 367 1.60 -1.92 -26.97
C ASP A 367 0.28 -1.16 -27.07
N ILE A 368 -0.14 -0.47 -25.99
CA ILE A 368 -1.38 0.32 -25.94
C ILE A 368 -1.15 1.83 -25.78
N MET A 369 0.11 2.26 -25.61
CA MET A 369 0.46 3.67 -25.49
C MET A 369 -0.05 4.48 -26.71
N GLY A 370 -0.67 5.63 -26.45
CA GLY A 370 -1.19 6.56 -27.44
C GLY A 370 -2.56 6.18 -28.00
N GLN A 371 -3.20 5.13 -27.48
CA GLN A 371 -4.49 4.65 -27.98
C GLN A 371 -5.69 5.11 -27.11
N ASP A 372 -5.44 5.81 -25.99
CA ASP A 372 -6.48 6.25 -25.03
C ASP A 372 -7.29 5.05 -24.48
N ILE A 373 -6.63 3.92 -24.23
CA ILE A 373 -7.28 2.71 -23.67
C ILE A 373 -6.61 2.18 -22.40
N ALA A 374 -5.61 2.90 -21.88
CA ALA A 374 -4.98 2.57 -20.61
C ALA A 374 -5.98 2.74 -19.45
N ASN A 375 -6.03 1.78 -18.53
CA ASN A 375 -6.90 1.90 -17.36
C ASN A 375 -6.30 2.88 -16.34
N PRO A 376 -6.96 4.02 -16.03
CA PRO A 376 -6.42 5.01 -15.11
C PRO A 376 -6.60 4.61 -13.63
N ILE A 377 -7.41 3.60 -13.32
CA ILE A 377 -7.90 3.32 -11.96
C ILE A 377 -6.77 3.04 -10.97
N ALA A 378 -5.77 2.24 -11.35
CA ALA A 378 -4.60 1.97 -10.50
C ALA A 378 -3.90 3.27 -10.10
N THR A 379 -3.73 4.21 -11.04
CA THR A 379 -3.11 5.51 -10.75
C THR A 379 -4.00 6.35 -9.84
N LEU A 380 -5.30 6.44 -10.11
CA LEU A 380 -6.24 7.21 -9.27
C LEU A 380 -6.30 6.66 -7.83
N ARG A 381 -6.31 5.34 -7.68
CA ARG A 381 -6.23 4.70 -6.36
C ARG A 381 -4.85 4.87 -5.71
N SER A 382 -3.77 5.00 -6.48
CA SER A 382 -2.42 5.28 -5.97
C SER A 382 -2.29 6.73 -5.49
N VAL A 383 -2.97 7.67 -6.15
CA VAL A 383 -3.14 9.05 -5.67
C VAL A 383 -3.82 9.04 -4.30
N ALA A 384 -4.95 8.34 -4.19
CA ALA A 384 -5.66 8.23 -2.91
C ALA A 384 -4.80 7.60 -1.82
N LEU A 385 -4.05 6.54 -2.15
CA LEU A 385 -3.16 5.87 -1.20
C LEU A 385 -2.02 6.79 -0.75
N MET A 386 -1.42 7.55 -1.67
CA MET A 386 -0.42 8.57 -1.33
C MET A 386 -1.01 9.61 -0.37
N LEU A 387 -2.22 10.11 -0.63
CA LEU A 387 -2.90 11.07 0.25
C LEU A 387 -3.13 10.51 1.66
N GLU A 388 -3.44 9.21 1.81
CA GLU A 388 -3.52 8.60 3.15
C GLU A 388 -2.17 8.66 3.91
N PHE A 389 -1.04 8.53 3.21
CA PHE A 389 0.29 8.65 3.82
C PHE A 389 0.74 10.10 4.01
N LEU A 390 0.07 11.05 3.37
CA LEU A 390 0.22 12.49 3.62
C LEU A 390 -0.76 13.02 4.68
N ASN A 391 -1.53 12.14 5.34
CA ASN A 391 -2.55 12.47 6.35
C ASN A 391 -3.75 13.25 5.79
N GLU A 392 -4.10 12.98 4.52
CA GLU A 392 -5.24 13.57 3.82
C GLU A 392 -6.33 12.50 3.55
N GLU A 393 -6.68 11.72 4.57
CA GLU A 393 -7.59 10.56 4.44
C GLU A 393 -8.98 10.95 3.94
N ALA A 394 -9.47 12.16 4.27
CA ALA A 394 -10.76 12.65 3.77
C ALA A 394 -10.75 12.85 2.25
N ALA A 395 -9.63 13.30 1.68
CA ALA A 395 -9.46 13.43 0.24
C ALA A 395 -9.32 12.06 -0.42
N ALA A 396 -8.51 11.17 0.16
CA ALA A 396 -8.36 9.79 -0.30
C ALA A 396 -9.71 9.06 -0.37
N ALA A 397 -10.54 9.16 0.68
CA ALA A 397 -11.86 8.53 0.75
C ALA A 397 -12.80 8.98 -0.37
N LYS A 398 -12.76 10.26 -0.76
CA LYS A 398 -13.55 10.77 -1.90
C LYS A 398 -13.13 10.15 -3.22
N ILE A 399 -11.82 10.03 -3.46
CA ILE A 399 -11.30 9.39 -4.68
C ILE A 399 -11.69 7.92 -4.70
N TYR A 400 -11.53 7.18 -3.59
CA TYR A 400 -11.95 5.79 -3.52
C TYR A 400 -13.44 5.62 -3.78
N ALA A 401 -14.30 6.45 -3.18
CA ALA A 401 -15.74 6.39 -3.41
C ALA A 401 -16.13 6.68 -4.87
N ALA A 402 -15.48 7.65 -5.52
CA ALA A 402 -15.73 7.97 -6.92
C ALA A 402 -15.30 6.83 -7.86
N VAL A 403 -14.12 6.24 -7.62
CA VAL A 403 -13.61 5.07 -8.36
C VAL A 403 -14.50 3.85 -8.16
N ASP A 404 -14.85 3.53 -6.91
CA ASP A 404 -15.69 2.38 -6.60
C ASP A 404 -17.08 2.56 -7.21
N GLY A 405 -17.65 3.77 -7.19
CA GLY A 405 -18.92 4.07 -7.86
C GLY A 405 -18.88 3.87 -9.39
N ASN A 406 -17.75 4.15 -10.05
CA ASN A 406 -17.58 3.85 -11.48
C ASN A 406 -17.53 2.34 -11.74
N LEU A 407 -16.76 1.61 -10.94
CA LEU A 407 -16.62 0.15 -11.04
C LEU A 407 -17.92 -0.59 -10.73
N GLU A 408 -18.68 -0.13 -9.73
CA GLU A 408 -19.98 -0.71 -9.34
C GLU A 408 -21.07 -0.49 -10.40
N ASP A 409 -21.04 0.67 -11.10
CA ASP A 409 -21.98 0.92 -12.20
C ASP A 409 -21.64 0.06 -13.44
N GLY A 410 -20.36 -0.25 -13.65
CA GLY A 410 -19.90 -1.20 -14.66
C GLY A 410 -20.15 -0.77 -16.12
N LYS A 411 -20.53 0.49 -16.37
CA LYS A 411 -20.88 1.00 -17.72
C LYS A 411 -19.68 1.51 -18.51
N LEU A 412 -18.74 2.17 -17.84
CA LEU A 412 -17.56 2.78 -18.45
C LEU A 412 -16.32 2.05 -17.98
N LEU A 413 -16.13 0.85 -18.51
CA LEU A 413 -14.99 -0.02 -18.23
C LEU A 413 -14.01 0.02 -19.41
N SER A 414 -12.72 0.10 -19.11
CA SER A 414 -11.63 0.02 -20.10
C SER A 414 -11.47 -1.42 -20.65
N PRO A 415 -10.74 -1.62 -21.77
CA PRO A 415 -10.64 -2.93 -22.43
C PRO A 415 -10.04 -4.05 -21.57
N ASP A 416 -9.15 -3.75 -20.64
CA ASP A 416 -8.58 -4.71 -19.68
C ASP A 416 -9.63 -5.28 -18.70
N LEU A 417 -10.75 -4.59 -18.53
CA LEU A 417 -11.92 -5.02 -17.76
C LEU A 417 -13.02 -5.62 -18.66
N GLY A 418 -12.75 -5.81 -19.95
CA GLY A 418 -13.70 -6.32 -20.94
C GLY A 418 -14.70 -5.30 -21.48
N GLY A 419 -14.50 -4.00 -21.19
CA GLY A 419 -15.32 -2.92 -21.72
C GLY A 419 -14.74 -2.28 -22.99
N THR A 420 -15.32 -1.15 -23.38
CA THR A 420 -14.91 -0.39 -24.58
C THR A 420 -14.67 1.09 -24.29
N ALA A 421 -14.68 1.49 -23.02
CA ALA A 421 -14.49 2.88 -22.64
C ALA A 421 -13.02 3.29 -22.79
N THR A 422 -12.80 4.53 -23.22
CA THR A 422 -11.45 5.10 -23.32
C THR A 422 -10.93 5.56 -21.95
N THR A 423 -9.61 5.74 -21.80
CA THR A 423 -8.98 6.32 -20.60
C THR A 423 -9.71 7.62 -20.23
N THR A 424 -9.91 8.49 -21.22
CA THR A 424 -10.59 9.77 -21.04
C THR A 424 -12.01 9.61 -20.51
N GLN A 425 -12.82 8.70 -21.07
CA GLN A 425 -14.19 8.46 -20.63
C GLN A 425 -14.27 7.95 -19.18
N VAL A 426 -13.35 7.05 -18.79
CA VAL A 426 -13.27 6.55 -17.41
C VAL A 426 -12.92 7.69 -16.45
N VAL A 427 -11.93 8.51 -16.79
CA VAL A 427 -11.52 9.67 -15.98
C VAL A 427 -12.66 10.66 -15.82
N GLU A 428 -13.32 11.06 -16.91
CA GLU A 428 -14.43 12.01 -16.88
C GLU A 428 -15.60 11.52 -16.01
N ASP A 429 -15.90 10.22 -16.06
CA ASP A 429 -16.93 9.65 -15.21
C ASP A 429 -16.58 9.74 -13.72
N ILE A 430 -15.35 9.40 -13.36
CA ILE A 430 -14.86 9.46 -11.98
C ILE A 430 -14.83 10.91 -11.49
N LEU A 431 -14.40 11.86 -12.32
CA LEU A 431 -14.39 13.28 -11.96
C LEU A 431 -15.80 13.81 -11.66
N ARG A 432 -16.83 13.36 -12.39
CA ARG A 432 -18.23 13.74 -12.13
C ARG A 432 -18.79 13.19 -10.81
N ARG A 433 -18.13 12.21 -10.20
CA ARG A 433 -18.56 11.55 -8.95
C ARG A 433 -17.91 12.14 -7.69
N LEU A 434 -16.91 13.02 -7.82
CA LEU A 434 -16.25 13.73 -6.71
C LEU A 434 -17.14 14.83 -6.10
#